data_AF-A0ABD6B3P6-F1
#
_entry.id   AF-A0ABD6B3P6-F1
#
_cell.length_a   1.000
_cell.length_b   1.000
_cell.length_c   1.000
_cell.angle_alpha   90.00
_cell.angle_beta   90.00
_cell.angle_gamma   90.00
#
_symmetry.space_group_name_H-M   'P 1'
#
loop_
_entity.id
_entity.type
_entity.pdbx_description
1 polymer ?
#
loop_
_entity_poly.entity_id
_entity_poly.type
_entity_poly.pdbx_seq_one_letter_code
_entity_poly.pdbx_strand_id
1 'polypeptide(L)' 'MTAAETVLLVGVVLAVWGAASVLFDAALGGGNHRFVAYLVGLLLGLALVGYLLVTRL' A
#
# COMPACT_ATOMS: atom_id res chain seq x y z
N MET A 1 -0.23 -8.35 -20.92
CA MET A 1 -0.36 -8.40 -19.45
C MET A 1 -0.90 -9.75 -19.06
N THR A 2 -0.19 -10.49 -18.23
CA THR A 2 -0.66 -11.76 -17.69
C THR A 2 -1.66 -11.53 -16.55
N ALA A 3 -2.50 -12.53 -16.24
CA ALA A 3 -3.45 -12.42 -15.11
C ALA A 3 -2.72 -12.16 -13.78
N ALA A 4 -1.52 -12.72 -13.60
CA ALA A 4 -0.68 -12.51 -12.43
C ALA A 4 -0.18 -11.06 -12.31
N GLU A 5 0.32 -10.47 -13.41
CA GLU A 5 0.71 -9.05 -13.46
C GLU A 5 -0.46 -8.12 -13.11
N THR A 6 -1.65 -8.39 -13.64
CA THR A 6 -2.85 -7.58 -13.35
C THR A 6 -3.20 -7.63 -11.88
N VAL A 7 -3.17 -8.82 -11.25
CA VAL A 7 -3.46 -8.96 -9.82
C VAL A 7 -2.43 -8.23 -8.97
N LEU A 8 -1.13 -8.34 -9.31
CA LEU A 8 -0.07 -7.61 -8.61
C LEU A 8 -0.27 -6.10 -8.70
N LEU A 9 -0.54 -5.56 -9.90
CA LEU A 9 -0.80 -4.14 -10.10
C LEU A 9 -2.02 -3.65 -9.31
N VAL A 10 -3.11 -4.42 -9.31
CA VAL A 10 -4.29 -4.11 -8.47
C VAL A 10 -3.89 -4.10 -6.99
N GLY A 11 -3.10 -5.06 -6.53
CA GLY A 11 -2.59 -5.10 -5.16
C GLY A 11 -1.76 -3.87 -4.80
N VAL A 12 -0.88 -3.42 -5.71
CA VAL A 12 -0.09 -2.19 -5.54
C VAL A 12 -0.99 -0.97 -5.41
N VAL A 13 -1.97 -0.82 -6.31
CA VAL A 13 -2.91 0.31 -6.28
C VAL A 13 -3.71 0.34 -4.98
N LEU A 14 -4.23 -0.82 -4.55
CA LEU A 14 -4.98 -0.95 -3.29
C LEU A 14 -4.11 -0.64 -2.07
N ALA A 15 -2.85 -1.10 -2.05
CA ALA A 15 -1.94 -0.84 -0.94
C ALA A 15 -1.59 0.66 -0.82
N VAL A 16 -1.32 1.33 -1.94
CA VAL A 16 -1.08 2.79 -1.97
C VAL A 16 -2.33 3.56 -1.54
N TRP A 17 -3.50 3.17 -2.05
CA TRP A 17 -4.76 3.81 -1.67
C TRP A 17 -5.10 3.60 -0.19
N GLY A 18 -4.85 2.39 0.33
CA GLY A 18 -5.01 2.07 1.75
C GLY A 18 -4.10 2.94 2.62
N ALA A 19 -2.83 3.12 2.23
CA ALA A 19 -1.89 3.96 2.95
C ALA A 19 -2.35 5.43 2.98
N ALA A 20 -2.83 5.95 1.84
CA ALA A 20 -3.38 7.30 1.74
C ALA A 20 -4.63 7.47 2.63
N SER A 21 -5.52 6.49 2.65
CA SER A 21 -6.73 6.50 3.47
C SER A 21 -6.41 6.52 4.97
N VAL A 22 -5.45 5.70 5.40
CA VAL A 22 -4.97 5.66 6.79
C VAL A 22 -4.30 6.97 7.21
N LEU A 23 -3.51 7.60 6.33
CA LEU A 23 -2.92 8.91 6.59
C LEU A 23 -3.99 10.01 6.70
N PHE A 24 -4.99 9.97 5.83
CA PHE A 24 -6.09 10.94 5.85
C PHE A 24 -6.93 10.81 7.12
N ASP A 25 -7.26 9.58 7.53
CA ASP A 25 -7.94 9.30 8.79
C ASP A 25 -7.11 9.78 10.00
N ALA A 26 -5.80 9.51 10.00
CA ALA A 26 -4.91 9.98 11.06
C ALA A 26 -4.82 11.50 11.16
N ALA A 27 -4.85 12.21 10.03
CA ALA A 27 -4.82 13.67 9.97
C ALA A 27 -6.11 14.32 10.51
N LEU A 28 -7.25 13.64 10.40
CA LEU A 28 -8.56 14.15 10.84
C LEU A 28 -8.98 13.67 12.23
N GLY A 29 -8.64 12.43 12.59
CA GLY A 29 -9.20 11.71 13.73
C GLY A 29 -8.27 11.59 14.95
N GLY A 30 -7.02 12.05 14.87
CA GLY A 30 -6.10 12.03 16.01
C GLY A 30 -5.76 10.62 16.52
N GLY A 31 -5.58 9.66 15.59
CA GLY A 31 -5.23 8.27 15.92
C GLY A 31 -3.81 8.09 16.48
N ASN A 32 -3.51 6.90 17.01
CA ASN A 32 -2.18 6.57 17.51
C ASN A 32 -1.14 6.62 16.37
N HIS A 33 -0.32 7.67 16.36
CA HIS A 33 0.60 7.97 15.26
C HIS A 33 1.62 6.85 15.01
N ARG A 34 2.01 6.10 16.05
CA ARG A 34 2.91 4.95 15.89
C ARG A 34 2.24 3.82 15.12
N PHE A 35 0.98 3.50 15.44
CA PHE A 35 0.23 2.47 14.73
C PHE A 35 0.01 2.86 13.27
N VAL A 36 -0.38 4.12 13.03
CA VAL A 36 -0.52 4.70 11.68
C VAL A 36 0.78 4.56 10.90
N ALA A 37 1.92 4.95 11.48
CA ALA A 37 3.22 4.85 10.83
C ALA A 37 3.60 3.40 10.49
N TYR A 38 3.38 2.45 11.41
CA TYR A 38 3.63 1.03 11.14
C TYR A 38 2.72 0.49 10.04
N LEU A 39 1.43 0.82 10.06
CA LEU A 39 0.46 0.36 9.07
C LEU A 39 0.76 0.94 7.68
N VAL A 40 1.06 2.23 7.60
CA VAL A 40 1.45 2.90 6.35
C VAL A 40 2.76 2.31 5.81
N GLY A 41 3.76 2.10 6.68
CA GLY A 41 5.01 1.47 6.28
C GLY A 41 4.83 0.05 5.73
N LEU A 42 3.95 -0.75 6.35
CA LEU A 42 3.62 -2.09 5.88
C LEU A 42 2.96 -2.05 4.50
N LEU A 43 1.97 -1.17 4.29
CA LEU A 43 1.27 -1.01 3.03
C LEU A 43 2.19 -0.55 1.91
N LEU A 44 3.06 0.41 2.17
CA LEU A 44 4.07 0.87 1.22
C LEU A 44 5.09 -0.22 0.90
N GLY A 45 5.50 -1.02 1.90
CA GLY A 45 6.36 -2.17 1.69
C GLY A 45 5.73 -3.22 0.77
N LEU A 46 4.44 -3.52 0.98
CA LEU A 46 3.69 -4.43 0.12
C LEU A 46 3.57 -3.91 -1.32
N ALA A 47 3.28 -2.62 -1.49
CA ALA A 47 3.22 -1.96 -2.79
C ALA A 47 4.58 -2.02 -3.50
N LEU A 48 5.68 -1.78 -2.78
CA LEU A 48 7.02 -1.86 -3.34
C LEU A 48 7.35 -3.27 -3.83
N VAL A 49 7.09 -4.30 -3.01
CA VAL A 49 7.33 -5.70 -3.39
C VAL A 49 6.47 -6.09 -4.59
N GLY A 50 5.18 -5.74 -4.59
CA GLY A 50 4.29 -6.01 -5.71
C GLY A 50 4.77 -5.34 -7.02
N TYR A 51 5.21 -4.09 -6.94
CA TYR A 51 5.77 -3.38 -8.09
C TYR A 51 7.07 -4.00 -8.60
N LEU A 52 8.00 -4.36 -7.70
CA LEU A 52 9.24 -5.04 -8.08
C LEU A 52 8.96 -6.36 -8.78
N LEU A 53 8.02 -7.17 -8.28
CA LEU A 53 7.63 -8.42 -8.91
C LEU A 53 7.07 -8.19 -10.31
N VAL A 54 6.21 -7.18 -10.51
CA VAL A 54 5.69 -6.82 -11.84
C VAL A 54 6.80 -6.45 -12.81
N THR A 55 7.84 -5.73 -12.36
CA THR A 55 8.97 -5.33 -13.23
C THR A 55 9.97 -6.45 -13.51
N ARG A 56 9.89 -7.57 -12.79
CA ARG A 56 10.83 -8.70 -12.89
C ARG A 56 10.23 -9.93 -13.56
N LEU A 57 8.91 -9.95 -13.77
CA LEU A 57 8.16 -10.95 -14.54
C LEU A 57 8.18 -10.59 -16.03
#